data_AF-X0Y1P1-F1
#
_entry.id   AF-X0Y1P1-F1
#
_cell.length_a   1.000
_cell.length_b   1.000
_cell.length_c   1.000
_cell.angle_alpha   90.00
_cell.angle_beta   90.00
_cell.angle_gamma   90.00
#
_symmetry.space_group_name_H-M   'P 1'
#
loop_
_entity.id
_entity.type
_entity.pdbx_description
1 polymer ?
#
loop_
_entity_poly.entity_id
_entity_poly.type
_entity_poly.pdbx_seq_one_letter_code
_entity_poly.pdbx_strand_id
1 'polypeptide(L)'
;MSTTISADHRVLIDGVRDYARGELLELDRKWDQEESSCCERLDQLYEMGLMGLRVPEDHGGVECPMVPYAHIIRELAYASPAVSVTVSVHTMVCEAIKMFAADAVRDELQRQLATPDNLSAFAVS
;
A
#
# COMPACT_ATOMS: atom_id res chain seq x y z
N MET A 1 17.29 12.23 -12.87
CA MET A 1 16.16 11.96 -11.96
C MET A 1 16.46 12.65 -10.64
N SER A 2 15.57 13.52 -10.16
CA SER A 2 15.68 14.08 -8.82
C SER A 2 15.35 12.99 -7.80
N THR A 3 16.25 12.74 -6.85
CA THR A 3 16.05 11.79 -5.74
C THR A 3 15.48 12.46 -4.49
N THR A 4 15.06 13.72 -4.61
CA THR A 4 14.55 14.52 -3.50
C THR A 4 13.17 14.04 -3.06
N ILE A 5 13.05 13.70 -1.78
CA ILE A 5 11.78 13.33 -1.13
C ILE A 5 11.21 14.58 -0.45
N SER A 6 9.94 14.89 -0.69
CA SER A 6 9.24 16.02 -0.05
C SER A 6 9.15 15.83 1.47
N ALA A 7 8.88 16.92 2.20
CA ALA A 7 8.67 16.83 3.65
C ALA A 7 7.49 15.91 3.98
N ASP A 8 6.38 16.03 3.25
CA ASP A 8 5.17 15.23 3.49
C ASP A 8 5.40 13.73 3.27
N HIS A 9 6.09 13.36 2.18
CA HIS A 9 6.45 11.96 1.96
C HIS A 9 7.46 11.44 2.98
N ARG A 10 8.34 12.29 3.51
CA ARG A 10 9.25 11.91 4.58
C ARG A 10 8.50 11.59 5.87
N VAL A 11 7.50 12.40 6.22
CA VAL A 11 6.61 12.14 7.36
C VAL A 11 5.89 10.80 7.20
N LEU A 12 5.35 10.53 6.01
CA LEU A 12 4.70 9.24 5.72
C LEU A 12 5.68 8.06 5.86
N ILE A 13 6.88 8.17 5.28
CA ILE A 13 7.92 7.13 5.38
C ILE A 13 8.30 6.88 6.84
N ASP A 14 8.48 7.94 7.63
CA ASP A 14 8.86 7.84 9.03
C ASP A 14 7.73 7.20 9.86
N GLY A 15 6.47 7.57 9.62
CA GLY A 15 5.31 6.94 10.25
C GLY A 15 5.19 5.45 9.93
N VAL A 16 5.44 5.05 8.67
CA VAL A 16 5.49 3.63 8.28
C VAL A 16 6.66 2.91 8.95
N ARG A 17 7.82 3.56 9.08
CA ARG A 17 8.99 3.01 9.79
C ARG A 17 8.67 2.73 11.25
N ASP A 18 7.97 3.64 11.90
CA ASP A 18 7.61 3.52 13.31
C ASP A 18 6.56 2.42 13.51
N TYR A 19 5.53 2.36 12.65
CA TYR A 19 4.57 1.26 12.65
C TYR A 19 5.23 -0.11 12.43
N ALA A 20 6.12 -0.19 11.43
CA ALA A 20 6.83 -1.41 11.09
C ALA A 20 7.65 -1.96 12.27
N ARG A 21 8.40 -1.09 12.96
CA ARG A 21 9.28 -1.47 14.07
C ARG A 21 8.56 -1.60 15.40
N GLY A 22 7.46 -0.86 15.59
CA GLY A 22 6.72 -0.82 16.85
C GLY A 22 5.69 -1.94 17.00
N GLU A 23 4.96 -2.26 15.93
CA GLU A 23 3.83 -3.18 15.99
C GLU A 23 3.98 -4.33 14.99
N LEU A 24 4.31 -4.03 13.73
CA LEU A 24 4.21 -4.99 12.64
C LEU A 24 5.15 -6.19 12.81
N LEU A 25 6.35 -5.97 13.34
CA LEU A 25 7.35 -7.02 13.54
C LEU A 25 6.86 -8.15 14.47
N GLU A 26 6.19 -7.79 15.57
CA GLU A 26 5.66 -8.78 16.51
C GLU A 26 4.37 -9.42 15.97
N LEU A 27 3.55 -8.67 15.23
CA LEU A 27 2.38 -9.20 14.56
C LEU A 27 2.74 -10.25 13.50
N ASP A 28 3.78 -9.98 12.68
CA ASP A 28 4.24 -10.92 11.65
C ASP A 28 4.67 -12.27 12.24
N ARG A 29 5.44 -12.23 13.34
CA ARG A 29 5.83 -13.45 14.08
C ARG A 29 4.63 -14.22 14.59
N LYS A 30 3.60 -13.52 15.07
CA LYS A 30 2.36 -14.15 15.54
C LYS A 30 1.62 -14.79 14.38
N TRP A 31 1.47 -14.09 13.25
CA TRP A 31 0.77 -14.62 12.07
C TRP A 31 1.47 -15.86 11.51
N ASP A 32 2.80 -15.85 11.44
CA ASP A 32 3.59 -17.01 11.02
C ASP A 32 3.36 -18.22 11.93
N GLN A 33 3.41 -18.03 13.25
CA GLN A 33 3.20 -19.11 14.23
C GLN A 33 1.76 -19.67 14.23
N GLU A 34 0.78 -18.80 14.00
CA GLU A 34 -0.64 -19.16 14.04
C GLU A 34 -1.18 -19.58 12.66
N GLU A 35 -0.35 -19.56 11.61
CA GLU A 35 -0.75 -19.75 10.21
C GLU A 35 -1.94 -18.84 9.81
N SER A 36 -1.97 -17.63 10.34
CA SER A 36 -2.99 -16.61 10.06
C SER A 36 -2.47 -15.57 9.07
N SER A 37 -3.26 -14.52 8.81
CA SER A 37 -2.99 -13.58 7.70
C SER A 37 -2.92 -12.13 8.17
N CYS A 38 -2.02 -11.38 7.53
CA CYS A 38 -1.95 -9.92 7.64
C CYS A 38 -3.23 -9.20 7.17
N CYS A 39 -4.18 -9.91 6.54
CA CYS A 39 -5.48 -9.37 6.18
C CYS A 39 -6.25 -8.79 7.38
N GLU A 40 -5.97 -9.24 8.61
CA GLU A 40 -6.53 -8.67 9.84
C GLU A 40 -6.13 -7.21 10.12
N ARG A 41 -5.21 -6.64 9.33
CA ARG A 41 -4.74 -5.26 9.45
C ARG A 41 -5.03 -4.40 8.23
N LEU A 42 -5.86 -4.88 7.29
CA LEU A 42 -6.20 -4.11 6.09
C LEU A 42 -6.80 -2.76 6.45
N ASP A 43 -7.72 -2.69 7.41
CA ASP A 43 -8.34 -1.43 7.83
C ASP A 43 -7.28 -0.42 8.30
N GLN A 44 -6.31 -0.85 9.11
CA GLN A 44 -5.22 0.01 9.56
C GLN A 44 -4.35 0.47 8.40
N LEU A 45 -4.05 -0.41 7.42
CA LEU A 45 -3.29 -0.04 6.23
C LEU A 45 -4.05 0.97 5.35
N TYR A 46 -5.38 0.89 5.29
CA TYR A 46 -6.26 1.87 4.64
C TYR A 46 -6.25 3.21 5.37
N GLU A 47 -6.39 3.21 6.70
CA GLU A 47 -6.35 4.42 7.53
C GLU A 47 -5.00 5.15 7.42
N MET A 48 -3.90 4.41 7.30
CA MET A 48 -2.57 4.96 7.05
C MET A 48 -2.35 5.44 5.60
N GLY A 49 -3.32 5.23 4.70
CA GLY A 49 -3.25 5.60 3.29
C GLY A 49 -2.33 4.71 2.44
N LEU A 50 -1.92 3.54 2.96
CA LEU A 50 -0.94 2.66 2.30
C LEU A 50 -1.55 1.88 1.14
N MET A 51 -2.85 1.63 1.18
CA MET A 51 -3.57 0.95 0.10
C MET A 51 -3.86 1.90 -1.08
N GLY A 52 -3.96 3.20 -0.83
CA GLY A 52 -4.20 4.24 -1.85
C GLY A 52 -2.95 4.92 -2.42
N LEU A 53 -1.74 4.36 -2.22
CA LEU A 53 -0.48 5.07 -2.49
C LEU A 53 -0.33 5.58 -3.92
N ARG A 54 -0.78 4.82 -4.93
CA ARG A 54 -0.62 5.19 -6.37
C ARG A 54 -1.93 5.58 -7.05
N VAL A 55 -3.00 5.66 -6.27
CA VAL A 55 -4.32 6.16 -6.69
C VAL A 55 -4.27 7.70 -6.72
N PRO A 56 -4.86 8.36 -7.72
CA PRO A 56 -4.90 9.83 -7.78
C PRO A 56 -5.63 10.45 -6.58
N GLU A 57 -5.25 11.66 -6.20
CA GLU A 57 -5.88 12.37 -5.06
C GLU A 57 -7.39 12.59 -5.29
N ASP A 58 -7.80 12.89 -6.53
CA ASP A 58 -9.22 13.07 -6.92
C ASP A 58 -10.08 11.80 -6.75
N HIS A 59 -9.45 10.63 -6.63
CA HIS A 59 -10.10 9.36 -6.36
C HIS A 59 -9.90 8.89 -4.90
N GLY A 60 -9.37 9.74 -4.02
CA GLY A 60 -9.16 9.45 -2.59
C GLY A 60 -7.81 8.81 -2.26
N GLY A 61 -6.86 8.82 -3.20
CA GLY A 61 -5.52 8.29 -3.02
C GLY A 61 -4.50 9.32 -2.55
N VAL A 62 -3.22 8.90 -2.50
CA VAL A 62 -2.07 9.73 -2.08
C VAL A 62 -1.23 10.21 -3.27
N GLU A 63 -1.42 9.61 -4.45
CA GLU A 63 -0.62 9.86 -5.65
C GLU A 63 0.91 9.89 -5.40
N CYS A 64 1.38 9.07 -4.48
CA CYS A 64 2.76 9.00 -3.99
C CYS A 64 3.73 8.64 -5.12
N PRO A 65 4.76 9.46 -5.44
CA PRO A 65 5.74 9.15 -6.47
C PRO A 65 6.53 7.86 -6.22
N MET A 66 7.15 7.30 -7.26
CA MET A 66 7.82 5.99 -7.18
C MET A 66 8.96 5.92 -6.15
N VAL A 67 9.74 6.99 -5.97
CA VAL A 67 10.86 7.01 -5.01
C VAL A 67 10.35 6.87 -3.57
N PRO A 68 9.46 7.74 -3.05
CA PRO A 68 8.92 7.57 -1.70
C PRO A 68 8.11 6.27 -1.54
N TYR A 69 7.38 5.83 -2.56
CA TYR A 69 6.73 4.51 -2.57
C TYR A 69 7.74 3.38 -2.31
N ALA A 70 8.87 3.37 -3.01
CA ALA A 70 9.91 2.35 -2.80
C ALA A 70 10.49 2.38 -1.37
N HIS A 71 10.60 3.57 -0.77
CA HIS A 71 11.00 3.69 0.63
C HIS A 71 9.95 3.10 1.57
N ILE A 72 8.66 3.36 1.35
CA ILE A 72 7.54 2.80 2.14
C ILE A 72 7.55 1.28 2.07
N ILE A 73 7.60 0.70 0.86
CA ILE A 73 7.65 -0.75 0.65
C ILE A 73 8.85 -1.38 1.37
N ARG A 74 10.01 -0.72 1.34
CA ARG A 74 11.21 -1.21 2.05
C ARG A 74 11.05 -1.17 3.58
N GLU A 75 10.40 -0.16 4.15
CA GLU A 75 10.15 -0.12 5.60
C GLU A 75 9.13 -1.19 6.02
N LEU A 76 8.09 -1.44 5.20
CA LEU A 76 7.16 -2.56 5.43
C LEU A 76 7.87 -3.92 5.34
N ALA A 77 8.66 -4.13 4.27
CA ALA A 77 9.38 -5.38 4.03
C ALA A 77 10.43 -5.69 5.11
N TYR A 78 10.94 -4.67 5.80
CA TYR A 78 11.83 -4.86 6.94
C TYR A 78 11.14 -5.62 8.09
N ALA A 79 9.84 -5.37 8.31
CA ALA A 79 9.09 -5.97 9.40
C ALA A 79 8.21 -7.15 8.97
N SER A 80 7.51 -7.04 7.84
CA SER A 80 6.62 -8.08 7.31
C SER A 80 6.68 -8.12 5.79
N PRO A 81 7.38 -9.11 5.20
CA PRO A 81 7.35 -9.36 3.77
C PRO A 81 5.92 -9.62 3.23
N ALA A 82 5.06 -10.26 4.02
CA ALA A 82 3.68 -10.56 3.64
C ALA A 82 2.84 -9.28 3.44
N VAL A 83 2.91 -8.35 4.39
CA VAL A 83 2.25 -7.03 4.28
C VAL A 83 2.82 -6.23 3.13
N SER A 84 4.14 -6.22 2.99
CA SER A 84 4.81 -5.53 1.88
C SER A 84 4.36 -6.04 0.51
N VAL A 85 4.20 -7.36 0.34
CA VAL A 85 3.70 -7.94 -0.91
C VAL A 85 2.23 -7.58 -1.11
N THR A 86 1.41 -7.66 -0.06
CA THR A 86 -0.01 -7.29 -0.12
C THR A 86 -0.21 -5.86 -0.62
N VAL A 87 0.49 -4.89 -0.02
CA VAL A 87 0.43 -3.48 -0.44
C VAL A 87 0.95 -3.30 -1.86
N SER A 88 2.07 -3.94 -2.21
CA SER A 88 2.67 -3.77 -3.55
C SER A 88 1.84 -4.39 -4.67
N VAL A 89 1.27 -5.59 -4.47
CA VAL A 89 0.38 -6.24 -5.44
C VAL A 89 -0.91 -5.44 -5.63
N HIS A 90 -1.52 -4.99 -4.53
CA HIS A 90 -2.69 -4.11 -4.60
C HIS A 90 -2.38 -2.84 -5.39
N THR A 91 -1.25 -2.21 -5.09
CA THR A 91 -0.75 -1.03 -5.81
C THR A 91 -0.56 -1.29 -7.31
N MET A 92 0.01 -2.45 -7.68
CA MET A 92 0.19 -2.82 -9.07
C MET A 92 -1.16 -2.92 -9.81
N VAL A 93 -2.23 -3.41 -9.15
CA VAL A 93 -3.56 -3.46 -9.76
C VAL A 93 -4.12 -2.05 -9.95
N CYS A 94 -3.95 -1.17 -8.95
CA CYS A 94 -4.32 0.24 -9.07
C CYS A 94 -3.61 0.89 -10.26
N GLU A 95 -2.32 0.66 -10.45
CA GLU A 95 -1.58 1.21 -11.59
C GLU A 95 -2.03 0.60 -12.93
N ALA A 96 -2.29 -0.71 -12.99
CA ALA A 96 -2.79 -1.37 -14.19
C ALA A 96 -4.16 -0.81 -14.62
N ILE A 97 -5.09 -0.63 -13.68
CA ILE A 97 -6.40 -0.03 -13.95
C ILE A 97 -6.23 1.42 -14.41
N LYS A 98 -5.36 2.20 -13.75
CA LYS A 98 -5.07 3.59 -14.14
C LYS A 98 -4.58 3.69 -15.58
N MET A 99 -3.71 2.75 -15.99
CA MET A 99 -3.04 2.78 -17.29
C MET A 99 -3.88 2.20 -18.43
N PHE A 100 -4.70 1.17 -18.17
CA PHE A 100 -5.29 0.35 -19.23
C PHE A 100 -6.83 0.29 -19.25
N ALA A 101 -7.52 0.71 -18.18
CA ALA A 101 -8.98 0.67 -18.15
C ALA A 101 -9.60 1.82 -18.96
N ALA A 102 -10.81 1.58 -19.50
CA ALA A 102 -11.64 2.63 -20.08
C ALA A 102 -12.05 3.66 -19.02
N ASP A 103 -12.25 4.92 -19.40
CA ASP A 103 -12.42 6.05 -18.46
C ASP A 103 -13.46 5.80 -17.36
N ALA A 104 -14.67 5.35 -17.73
CA ALA A 104 -15.73 5.10 -16.76
C ALA A 104 -15.36 4.00 -15.74
N VAL A 105 -14.73 2.92 -16.21
CA VAL A 105 -14.31 1.79 -15.37
C VAL A 105 -13.12 2.18 -14.50
N ARG A 106 -12.16 2.93 -15.06
CA ARG A 106 -11.01 3.44 -14.32
C ARG A 106 -11.47 4.26 -13.13
N ASP A 107 -12.33 5.25 -13.34
CA ASP A 107 -12.72 6.17 -12.28
C ASP A 107 -13.54 5.49 -11.18
N GLU A 108 -14.40 4.54 -11.53
CA GLU A 108 -15.14 3.73 -10.56
C GLU A 108 -14.18 2.87 -9.72
N LEU A 109 -13.31 2.09 -10.37
CA LEU A 109 -12.42 1.17 -9.68
C LEU A 109 -11.32 1.88 -8.88
N GLN A 110 -10.77 3.00 -9.35
CA GLN A 110 -9.78 3.77 -8.58
C GLN A 110 -10.36 4.25 -7.25
N ARG A 111 -11.62 4.71 -7.24
CA ARG A 111 -12.29 5.11 -5.98
C ARG A 111 -12.50 3.92 -5.06
N GLN A 112 -12.97 2.78 -5.60
CA GLN A 112 -13.18 1.58 -4.80
C GLN A 112 -11.87 1.06 -4.19
N LEU A 113 -10.78 1.05 -4.95
CA LEU A 113 -9.49 0.55 -4.49
C LEU A 113 -8.83 1.44 -3.43
N ALA A 114 -9.18 2.72 -3.35
CA ALA A 114 -8.73 3.59 -2.26
C ALA A 114 -9.58 3.50 -0.99
N THR A 115 -10.71 2.78 -1.02
CA THR A 115 -11.62 2.65 0.13
C THR A 115 -11.44 1.33 0.88
N PRO A 116 -11.68 1.30 2.22
CA PRO A 116 -11.64 0.08 3.02
C PRO A 116 -12.45 -1.08 2.44
N ASP A 117 -12.20 -2.29 2.93
CA ASP A 117 -12.83 -3.56 2.50
C ASP A 117 -12.56 -4.01 1.06
N ASN A 118 -11.78 -3.25 0.29
CA ASN A 118 -11.36 -3.65 -1.05
C ASN A 118 -9.96 -4.27 -1.00
N LEU A 119 -9.74 -5.38 -1.68
CA LEU A 119 -8.40 -5.93 -1.88
C LEU A 119 -8.33 -6.52 -3.29
N SER A 120 -7.18 -6.33 -3.94
CA SER A 120 -7.00 -6.70 -5.34
C SER A 120 -5.78 -7.59 -5.52
N ALA A 121 -5.81 -8.42 -6.56
CA ALA A 121 -4.79 -9.41 -6.85
C ALA A 121 -4.58 -9.58 -8.36
N PHE A 122 -3.44 -10.16 -8.74
CA PHE A 122 -3.16 -10.60 -10.11
C PHE A 122 -3.29 -12.12 -10.20
N ALA A 123 -4.14 -12.61 -11.11
CA ALA A 123 -4.29 -14.03 -11.42
C ALA A 123 -3.68 -14.35 -12.79
N VAL A 124 -2.36 -14.60 -12.82
CA VAL A 124 -1.57 -14.73 -14.07
C VAL A 124 -0.84 -16.08 -14.18
N SER A 125 -0.72 -16.83 -13.08
CA SER A 125 0.04 -18.10 -13.01
C SER A 125 -0.46 -19.19 -13.94
#